data_AF-A0A502E2M4-F1
#
_entry.id   AF-A0A502E2M4-F1
#
_cell.length_a   1.000
_cell.length_b   1.000
_cell.length_c   1.000
_cell.angle_alpha   90.00
_cell.angle_beta   90.00
_cell.angle_gamma   90.00
#
_symmetry.space_group_name_H-M   'P 1'
#
loop_
_entity.id
_entity.type
_entity.pdbx_description
1 polymer ?
#
loop_
_entity_poly.entity_id
_entity_poly.type
_entity_poly.pdbx_seq_one_letter_code
_entity_poly.pdbx_strand_id
1 'polypeptide(L)'
;RSRLEIKLFGGARLAPDHTAIGPRNADYVEGYLRAEGMAPVVRQLRGTLARRLLYVPSTGRAFLRELPAESARIAELETRLGHAMPHPRHGDVELFEPSTKG
;
A
#
# COMPACT_ATOMS: atom_id res chain seq x y z
N ARG A 1 15.71 10.45 -15.66
CA ARG A 1 14.23 10.28 -15.54
C ARG A 1 13.60 9.57 -16.73
N SER A 2 14.16 9.64 -17.94
CA SER A 2 13.64 9.02 -19.17
C SER A 2 13.62 7.48 -19.21
N ARG A 3 14.14 6.78 -18.20
CA ARG A 3 14.21 5.31 -18.14
C ARG A 3 13.24 4.69 -17.12
N LEU A 4 12.36 5.49 -16.52
CA LEU A 4 11.41 5.02 -15.51
C LEU A 4 10.04 4.74 -16.13
N GLU A 5 9.53 3.54 -15.89
CA GLU A 5 8.14 3.17 -16.13
C GLU A 5 7.36 3.31 -14.82
N ILE A 6 6.26 4.04 -14.83
CA ILE A 6 5.48 4.34 -13.61
C ILE A 6 4.08 3.75 -13.74
N LYS A 7 3.66 3.00 -12.73
CA LYS A 7 2.33 2.40 -12.64
C LYS A 7 1.73 2.69 -11.27
N LEU A 8 0.50 3.20 -11.27
CA LEU A 8 -0.20 3.56 -10.05
C LEU A 8 -1.36 2.60 -9.79
N PHE A 9 -1.40 2.03 -8.58
CA PHE A 9 -2.45 1.11 -8.14
C PHE A 9 -2.88 1.45 -6.71
N GLY A 10 -4.16 1.21 -6.38
CA GLY A 10 -4.65 1.27 -5.00
C GLY A 10 -5.45 2.53 -4.68
N GLY A 11 -5.32 3.07 -3.47
CA GLY A 11 -6.05 4.28 -3.05
C GLY A 11 -7.57 4.09 -2.86
N ALA A 12 -8.05 2.85 -2.71
CA ALA A 12 -9.47 2.57 -2.47
C ALA A 12 -9.93 3.10 -1.10
N ARG A 13 -11.22 3.44 -0.99
CA ARG A 13 -11.91 3.69 0.27
C ARG A 13 -12.71 2.43 0.64
N LEU A 14 -12.20 1.66 1.60
CA LEU A 14 -12.79 0.36 1.96
C LEU A 14 -14.00 0.46 2.89
N ALA A 15 -14.01 1.43 3.81
CA ALA A 15 -15.19 1.74 4.62
C ALA A 15 -15.50 3.25 4.63
N PRO A 16 -16.77 3.64 4.85
CA PRO A 16 -17.18 5.04 4.95
C PRO A 16 -16.51 5.77 6.13
N ASP A 17 -16.36 5.05 7.24
CA ASP A 17 -15.90 5.56 8.54
C ASP A 17 -14.38 5.72 8.59
N HIS A 18 -13.66 5.07 7.68
CA HIS A 18 -12.24 5.31 7.51
C HIS A 18 -12.03 6.68 6.88
N THR A 19 -11.13 7.45 7.48
CA THR A 19 -10.65 8.71 6.92
C THR A 19 -10.27 8.49 5.45
N ALA A 20 -10.48 9.52 4.61
CA ALA A 20 -10.27 9.50 3.15
C ALA A 20 -8.80 9.28 2.69
N ILE A 21 -8.02 8.48 3.40
CA ILE A 21 -6.57 8.28 3.22
C ILE A 21 -6.29 7.71 1.84
N GLY A 22 -7.01 6.66 1.41
CA GLY A 22 -6.84 6.07 0.08
C GLY A 22 -6.95 7.09 -1.05
N PRO A 23 -8.10 7.80 -1.17
CA PRO A 23 -8.27 8.86 -2.15
C PRO A 23 -7.23 9.99 -2.03
N ARG A 24 -6.90 10.44 -0.82
CA ARG A 24 -5.88 11.49 -0.60
C ARG A 24 -4.49 11.07 -1.06
N ASN A 25 -4.10 9.82 -0.83
CA ASN A 25 -2.82 9.29 -1.31
C ASN A 25 -2.80 9.23 -2.85
N ALA A 26 -3.92 8.86 -3.47
CA ALA A 26 -4.07 8.87 -4.93
C ALA A 26 -3.95 10.29 -5.50
N ASP A 27 -4.61 11.27 -4.89
CA ASP A 27 -4.53 12.67 -5.30
C ASP A 27 -3.09 13.21 -5.17
N TYR A 28 -2.44 12.90 -4.04
CA TYR A 28 -1.07 13.31 -3.76
C TYR A 28 -0.07 12.77 -4.80
N VAL A 29 -0.07 11.45 -5.06
CA VAL A 29 0.91 10.86 -5.99
C VAL A 29 0.69 11.36 -7.42
N GLU A 30 -0.56 11.57 -7.84
CA GLU A 30 -0.84 12.13 -9.16
C GLU A 30 -0.40 13.59 -9.27
N GLY A 31 -0.58 14.39 -8.21
CA GLY A 31 -0.09 15.76 -8.14
C GLY A 31 1.44 15.84 -8.18
N TYR A 32 2.11 15.01 -7.39
CA TYR A 32 3.56 14.90 -7.37
C TYR A 32 4.13 14.55 -8.75
N LEU A 33 3.63 13.48 -9.38
CA LEU A 33 4.11 13.06 -10.69
C LEU A 33 3.89 14.13 -11.77
N ARG A 34 2.77 14.85 -11.71
CA ARG A 34 2.52 15.98 -12.61
C ARG A 34 3.54 17.10 -12.42
N ALA A 35 3.79 17.52 -11.19
CA ALA A 35 4.79 18.56 -10.88
C ALA A 35 6.20 18.16 -11.33
N GLU A 36 6.48 16.86 -11.27
CA GLU A 36 7.74 16.26 -11.64
C GLU A 36 7.91 15.94 -13.14
N GLY A 37 6.89 16.26 -13.95
CA GLY A 37 6.89 15.99 -15.40
C GLY A 37 6.92 14.51 -15.75
N MET A 38 6.42 13.65 -14.86
CA MET A 38 6.42 12.20 -15.02
C MET A 38 5.01 11.68 -15.29
N ALA A 39 4.85 10.89 -16.36
CA ALA A 39 3.57 10.31 -16.76
C ALA A 39 3.52 8.81 -16.41
N PRO A 40 2.57 8.35 -15.59
CA PRO A 40 2.30 6.93 -15.43
C PRO A 40 1.75 6.33 -16.71
N VAL A 41 2.24 5.13 -17.06
CA VAL A 41 1.71 4.32 -18.16
C VAL A 41 0.46 3.55 -17.77
N VAL A 42 0.24 3.34 -16.47
CA VAL A 42 -0.97 2.71 -15.92
C VAL A 42 -1.47 3.48 -14.71
N ARG A 43 -2.78 3.68 -14.62
CA ARG A 43 -3.46 4.30 -13.48
C ARG A 43 -4.71 3.49 -13.11
N GLN A 44 -4.66 2.79 -11.99
CA GLN A 44 -5.81 2.11 -11.39
C GLN A 44 -5.93 2.47 -9.91
N LEU A 45 -6.39 3.69 -9.69
CA LEU A 45 -6.52 4.31 -8.38
C LEU A 45 -7.98 4.39 -7.94
N ARG A 46 -8.21 4.58 -6.63
CA ARG A 46 -9.53 4.81 -6.02
C ARG A 46 -10.47 3.60 -6.14
N GLY A 47 -11.77 3.81 -5.90
CA GLY A 47 -12.78 2.76 -5.82
C GLY A 47 -13.06 2.30 -4.39
N THR A 48 -13.92 1.29 -4.26
CA THR A 48 -14.45 0.83 -2.95
C THR A 48 -14.04 -0.59 -2.59
N LEU A 49 -13.38 -1.30 -3.50
CA LEU A 49 -12.98 -2.68 -3.30
C LEU A 49 -11.50 -2.79 -2.95
N ALA A 50 -11.19 -3.73 -2.05
CA ALA A 50 -9.82 -4.14 -1.79
C ALA A 50 -9.27 -4.87 -3.03
N ARG A 51 -7.95 -4.81 -3.22
CA ARG A 51 -7.29 -5.40 -4.40
C ARG A 51 -5.97 -6.05 -4.02
N ARG A 52 -5.64 -7.18 -4.66
CA ARG A 52 -4.29 -7.76 -4.64
C ARG A 52 -3.53 -7.37 -5.89
N LEU A 53 -2.30 -6.93 -5.71
CA LEU A 53 -1.36 -6.60 -6.77
C LEU A 53 -0.22 -7.64 -6.76
N LEU A 54 0.04 -8.23 -7.92
CA LEU A 54 1.24 -9.02 -8.18
C LEU A 54 2.09 -8.26 -9.20
N TYR A 55 3.31 -7.91 -8.82
CA TYR A 55 4.28 -7.24 -9.70
C TYR A 55 5.44 -8.17 -10.01
N VAL A 56 5.84 -8.25 -11.28
CA VAL A 56 6.96 -9.06 -11.76
C VAL A 56 8.09 -8.12 -12.18
N PRO A 57 9.08 -7.84 -11.32
CA PRO A 57 10.08 -6.79 -11.54
C PRO A 57 10.92 -6.99 -12.80
N SER A 58 11.28 -8.24 -13.13
CA SER A 58 12.09 -8.57 -14.31
C SER A 58 11.42 -8.23 -15.64
N THR A 59 10.09 -8.10 -15.65
CA THR A 59 9.32 -7.79 -16.88
C THR A 59 8.49 -6.51 -16.78
N GLY A 60 8.49 -5.86 -15.62
CA GLY A 60 7.61 -4.72 -15.34
C GLY A 60 6.10 -5.06 -15.31
N ARG A 61 5.68 -6.32 -15.49
CA ARG A 61 4.26 -6.68 -15.54
C ARG A 61 3.60 -6.57 -14.17
N ALA A 62 2.37 -6.07 -14.17
CA ALA A 62 1.53 -5.94 -12.98
C ALA A 62 0.18 -6.61 -13.26
N PHE A 63 -0.25 -7.46 -12.33
CA PHE A 63 -1.55 -8.13 -12.35
C PHE A 63 -2.34 -7.68 -11.14
N LEU A 64 -3.57 -7.25 -11.37
CA LEU A 64 -4.45 -6.75 -10.33
C LEU A 64 -5.70 -7.63 -10.27
N ARG A 65 -6.12 -7.97 -9.06
CA ARG A 65 -7.39 -8.66 -8.82
C ARG A 65 -8.16 -7.94 -7.73
N GLU A 66 -9.38 -7.50 -8.06
CA GLU A 66 -10.30 -6.99 -7.05
C GLU A 66 -10.80 -8.15 -6.18
N LEU A 67 -10.89 -7.89 -4.88
CA LEU A 67 -11.36 -8.88 -3.91
C LEU A 67 -12.87 -8.72 -3.72
N PRO A 68 -13.61 -9.82 -3.53
CA PRO A 68 -15.02 -9.76 -3.18
C PRO A 68 -15.26 -8.92 -1.92
N ALA A 69 -16.43 -8.28 -1.84
CA ALA A 69 -16.80 -7.43 -0.70
C ALA A 69 -16.76 -8.19 0.65
N GLU A 70 -17.00 -9.50 0.65
CA GLU A 70 -16.87 -10.33 1.85
C GLU A 70 -15.43 -10.41 2.38
N SER A 71 -14.44 -10.51 1.48
CA SER A 71 -13.03 -10.42 1.86
C SER A 71 -12.67 -9.03 2.39
N ALA A 72 -13.34 -7.97 1.92
CA ALA A 72 -13.16 -6.62 2.47
C ALA A 72 -13.69 -6.51 3.91
N ARG A 73 -14.81 -7.17 4.24
CA ARG A 73 -15.33 -7.26 5.62
C ARG A 73 -14.37 -8.00 6.55
N ILE A 74 -13.74 -9.08 6.07
CA ILE A 74 -12.73 -9.81 6.85
C ILE A 74 -11.52 -8.90 7.13
N ALA A 75 -11.01 -8.19 6.12
CA ALA A 75 -9.92 -7.25 6.30
C ALA A 75 -10.28 -6.09 7.25
N GLU A 76 -11.52 -5.61 7.20
CA GLU A 76 -12.04 -4.61 8.14
C GLU A 76 -12.09 -5.15 9.57
N LEU A 77 -12.58 -6.38 9.77
CA LEU A 77 -12.60 -7.05 11.06
C LEU A 77 -11.19 -7.27 11.61
N GLU A 78 -10.26 -7.77 10.80
CA GLU A 78 -8.84 -7.93 11.16
C GLU A 78 -8.22 -6.59 11.57
N THR A 79 -8.52 -5.52 10.84
CA THR A 79 -8.08 -4.17 11.18
C THR A 79 -8.64 -3.77 12.54
N ARG A 80 -9.94 -3.92 12.79
CA ARG A 80 -10.58 -3.59 14.07
C ARG A 80 -10.00 -4.41 15.23
N LEU A 81 -9.77 -5.69 15.02
CA LEU A 81 -9.14 -6.58 16.01
C LEU A 81 -7.68 -6.20 16.28
N GLY A 82 -6.90 -5.86 15.25
CA GLY A 82 -5.53 -5.39 15.40
C GLY A 82 -5.41 -4.08 16.20
N HIS A 83 -6.40 -3.18 16.10
CA HIS A 83 -6.47 -1.97 16.92
C HIS A 83 -6.94 -2.24 18.36
N ALA A 84 -7.67 -3.33 18.60
CA ALA A 84 -8.17 -3.72 19.92
C ALA A 84 -7.19 -4.60 20.72
N MET A 85 -6.16 -5.15 20.07
CA MET A 85 -5.10 -5.90 20.74
C MET A 85 -4.16 -4.91 21.46
N PRO A 86 -4.00 -4.99 22.79
CA PRO A 86 -2.91 -4.29 23.45
C PRO A 86 -1.60 -4.85 22.89
N HIS A 87 -0.76 -3.96 22.34
CA HIS A 87 0.57 -4.36 21.91
C HIS A 87 1.28 -4.94 23.14
N PRO A 88 1.84 -6.17 23.10
CA PRO A 88 2.74 -6.59 24.16
C PRO A 88 3.84 -5.53 24.23
N ARG A 89 4.06 -4.95 25.43
CA ARG A 89 5.12 -3.96 25.61
C ARG A 89 6.41 -4.58 25.07
N HIS A 90 6.96 -3.99 24.03
CA HIS A 90 8.24 -4.36 23.44
C HIS A 90 9.29 -4.31 24.56
N GLY A 91 9.63 -5.46 25.12
CA GLY A 91 10.79 -5.64 25.98
C GLY A 91 11.94 -6.13 25.10
N ASP A 92 12.99 -5.31 25.05
CA ASP A 92 14.31 -5.52 24.48
C ASP A 92 14.43 -6.10 23.06
N VAL A 93 14.66 -5.19 22.11
CA VAL A 93 15.47 -5.52 20.92
C VAL A 93 16.93 -5.41 21.37
N GLU A 94 17.55 -6.53 21.76
CA GLU A 94 19.02 -6.59 21.85
C GLU A 94 19.59 -6.58 20.43
N LEU A 95 20.20 -5.46 20.06
CA LEU A 95 21.05 -5.35 18.87
C LEU A 95 22.40 -6.00 19.21
N PHE A 96 22.66 -7.19 18.68
CA PHE A 96 23.99 -7.80 18.80
C PHE A 96 25.02 -6.92 18.10
N GLU A 97 25.93 -6.32 18.88
CA GLU A 97 27.10 -5.64 18.33
C GLU A 97 27.98 -6.65 17.56
N PRO A 98 28.54 -6.28 16.40
CA PRO A 98 29.44 -7.15 15.68
C PRO A 98 30.71 -7.37 16.51
N SER A 99 31.00 -8.63 16.85
CA SER A 99 32.23 -9.04 17.51
C SER A 99 33.43 -8.64 16.66
N THR A 100 34.15 -7.59 17.07
CA THR A 100 35.50 -7.32 16.58
C THR A 100 36.47 -8.06 17.49
N LYS A 101 37.04 -9.16 17.00
CA LYS A 101 38.32 -9.75 17.42
C LYS A 101 38.89 -10.40 16.16
N GLY A 102 40.12 -10.20 15.73
CA GLY A 102 41.34 -9.72 16.36
C GLY A 102 42.47 -10.45 15.66
#